data_AF-A0A034WXC9-F1
#
_entry.id   AF-A0A034WXC9-F1
#
_cell.length_a   1.000
_cell.length_b   1.000
_cell.length_c   1.000
_cell.angle_alpha   90.00
_cell.angle_beta   90.00
_cell.angle_gamma   90.00
#
_symmetry.space_group_name_H-M   'P 1'
#
loop_
_entity.id
_entity.type
_entity.pdbx_description
1 polymer ?
#
loop_
_entity_poly.entity_id
_entity_poly.type
_entity_poly.pdbx_seq_one_letter_code
_entity_poly.pdbx_strand_id
1 'polypeptide(L)'
;FELFAIVYEKMKKLSCDVENNVVSLTNNGASSREIAKELNISLSVVICVQKRRLTAPKEQTKGCRKLLTDADARLMMAEMRQNKTITPKNTLVAKNKHVSEWTARRALHNIGYISAVKKNKPALSKKNQKARMKFAREHKNWTINDWQRVIWSDESKFNRFQSDGKQYCWRRPGDTIQRHHVKQTMKHG
;
A
#
# COMPACT_ATOMS: atom_id res chain seq x y z
N PHE A 1 -44.18 16.13 -22.16
CA PHE A 1 -42.72 16.08 -21.94
C PHE A 1 -42.41 15.99 -20.44
N GLU A 2 -43.05 15.07 -19.67
CA GLU A 2 -42.85 15.07 -18.21
C GLU A 2 -43.23 13.75 -17.49
N LEU A 3 -43.09 12.59 -18.14
CA LEU A 3 -43.44 11.30 -17.52
C LEU A 3 -42.36 10.21 -17.62
N PHE A 4 -41.14 10.57 -17.99
CA PHE A 4 -40.01 9.61 -18.09
C PHE A 4 -38.86 9.95 -17.16
N ALA A 5 -39.18 10.48 -15.98
CA ALA A 5 -38.25 10.66 -14.88
C ALA A 5 -38.70 9.86 -13.65
N ILE A 6 -39.20 8.63 -13.85
CA ILE A 6 -39.15 7.63 -12.77
C ILE A 6 -37.68 7.21 -12.70
N VAL A 7 -36.98 8.02 -11.91
CA VAL A 7 -35.62 7.84 -11.43
C VAL A 7 -35.39 6.37 -11.15
N TYR A 8 -34.47 5.76 -11.89
CA TYR A 8 -33.80 4.53 -11.49
C TYR A 8 -33.01 4.85 -10.21
N GLU A 9 -33.72 4.95 -9.09
CA GLU A 9 -33.11 5.15 -7.79
C GLU A 9 -32.43 3.82 -7.44
N LYS A 10 -31.09 3.86 -7.34
CA LYS A 10 -30.27 2.73 -6.87
C LYS A 10 -31.01 2.04 -5.73
N MET A 11 -31.17 0.72 -5.78
CA MET A 11 -31.74 -0.08 -4.69
C MET A 11 -30.94 0.18 -3.40
N LYS A 12 -31.40 1.13 -2.60
CA LYS A 12 -30.82 1.46 -1.31
C LYS A 12 -31.26 0.38 -0.33
N LYS A 13 -30.33 -0.05 0.52
CA LYS A 13 -30.67 -0.87 1.68
C LYS A 13 -31.69 -0.07 2.52
N LEU A 14 -32.76 -0.74 2.95
CA LEU A 14 -33.75 -0.13 3.83
C LEU A 14 -33.06 0.40 5.10
N SER A 15 -33.48 1.56 5.59
CA SER A 15 -32.92 2.11 6.83
C SER A 15 -33.11 1.12 7.97
N CYS A 16 -32.14 1.04 8.88
CA CYS A 16 -32.24 0.15 10.04
C CYS A 16 -33.48 0.45 10.89
N ASP A 17 -33.85 1.72 11.01
CA ASP A 17 -35.02 2.17 11.78
C ASP A 17 -36.31 1.63 11.19
N VAL A 18 -36.40 1.64 9.86
CA VAL A 18 -37.57 1.16 9.12
C VAL A 18 -37.64 -0.38 9.17
N GLU A 19 -36.49 -1.07 9.08
CA GLU A 19 -36.43 -2.51 9.32
C GLU A 19 -36.88 -2.87 10.76
N ASN A 20 -36.48 -2.08 11.77
CA ASN A 20 -36.87 -2.28 13.16
C ASN A 20 -38.36 -2.02 13.40
N ASN A 21 -38.95 -1.00 12.75
CA ASN A 21 -40.39 -0.72 12.84
C ASN A 21 -41.22 -1.87 12.24
N VAL A 22 -40.83 -2.39 11.06
CA VAL A 22 -41.46 -3.59 10.48
C VAL A 22 -41.40 -4.77 11.45
N VAL A 23 -40.25 -4.98 12.09
CA VAL A 23 -40.05 -6.05 13.08
C VAL A 23 -40.95 -5.86 14.30
N SER A 24 -41.07 -4.62 14.82
CA SER A 24 -41.92 -4.32 15.98
C SER A 24 -43.41 -4.55 15.69
N LEU A 25 -43.93 -4.08 14.57
CA LEU A 25 -45.33 -4.26 14.18
C LEU A 25 -45.65 -5.73 13.87
N THR A 26 -44.69 -6.47 13.33
CA THR A 26 -44.84 -7.93 13.13
C THR A 26 -44.93 -8.66 14.48
N ASN A 27 -44.14 -8.27 15.49
CA ASN A 27 -44.24 -8.85 16.84
C ASN A 27 -45.57 -8.52 17.54
N ASN A 28 -46.15 -7.36 17.21
CA ASN A 28 -47.45 -6.92 17.73
C ASN A 28 -48.65 -7.58 17.00
N GLY A 29 -48.41 -8.48 16.04
CA GLY A 29 -49.45 -9.26 15.36
C GLY A 29 -50.12 -8.56 14.17
N ALA A 30 -49.60 -7.42 13.70
CA ALA A 30 -50.16 -6.72 12.53
C ALA A 30 -49.94 -7.51 11.22
N SER A 31 -50.90 -7.42 10.30
CA SER A 31 -50.80 -8.04 8.97
C SER A 31 -49.74 -7.36 8.12
N SER A 32 -49.01 -8.11 7.28
CA SER A 32 -48.01 -7.53 6.38
C SER A 32 -48.57 -6.43 5.46
N ARG A 33 -49.88 -6.46 5.15
CA ARG A 33 -50.57 -5.40 4.38
C ARG A 33 -50.84 -4.14 5.19
N GLU A 34 -51.09 -4.27 6.48
CA GLU A 34 -51.30 -3.14 7.40
C GLU A 34 -49.97 -2.43 7.63
N ILE A 35 -48.90 -3.20 7.88
CA ILE A 35 -47.53 -2.71 8.04
C ILE A 35 -47.07 -1.94 6.78
N ALA A 36 -47.37 -2.48 5.59
CA ALA A 36 -47.04 -1.83 4.32
C ALA A 36 -47.73 -0.46 4.16
N LYS A 37 -49.01 -0.35 4.57
CA LYS A 37 -49.76 0.90 4.51
C LYS A 37 -49.27 1.91 5.55
N GLU A 38 -49.04 1.46 6.78
CA GLU A 38 -48.61 2.32 7.89
C GLU A 38 -47.23 2.93 7.65
N LEU A 39 -46.28 2.13 7.16
CA LEU A 39 -44.92 2.59 6.91
C LEU A 39 -44.72 3.16 5.49
N ASN A 40 -45.77 3.13 4.65
CA ASN A 40 -45.73 3.51 3.24
C ASN A 40 -44.61 2.79 2.45
N ILE A 41 -44.50 1.48 2.63
CA ILE A 41 -43.50 0.61 1.99
C ILE A 41 -44.21 -0.45 1.15
N SER A 42 -43.59 -0.91 0.07
CA SER A 42 -44.13 -2.01 -0.70
C SER A 42 -44.27 -3.29 0.14
N LEU A 43 -45.37 -4.01 -0.07
CA LEU A 43 -45.66 -5.29 0.57
C LEU A 43 -44.53 -6.32 0.39
N SER A 44 -43.85 -6.29 -0.76
CA SER A 44 -42.73 -7.18 -1.07
C SER A 44 -41.52 -6.97 -0.15
N VAL A 45 -41.25 -5.73 0.25
CA VAL A 45 -40.16 -5.40 1.18
C VAL A 45 -40.50 -5.89 2.58
N VAL A 46 -41.73 -5.70 3.06
CA VAL A 46 -42.20 -6.21 4.35
C VAL A 46 -42.02 -7.73 4.43
N ILE A 47 -42.47 -8.45 3.40
CA ILE A 47 -42.31 -9.91 3.31
C ILE A 47 -40.82 -10.30 3.26
N CYS A 48 -39.98 -9.56 2.55
CA CYS A 48 -38.54 -9.82 2.47
C CYS A 48 -37.86 -9.67 3.84
N VAL A 49 -38.20 -8.62 4.59
CA VAL A 49 -37.67 -8.37 5.95
C VAL A 49 -38.11 -9.48 6.91
N GLN A 50 -39.40 -9.84 6.90
CA GLN A 50 -39.95 -10.93 7.71
C GLN A 50 -39.25 -12.26 7.41
N LYS A 51 -39.06 -12.61 6.13
CA LYS A 51 -38.33 -13.82 5.72
C LYS A 51 -36.86 -13.79 6.14
N ARG A 52 -36.19 -12.64 6.01
CA ARG A 52 -34.77 -12.47 6.39
C ARG A 52 -34.53 -12.74 7.87
N ARG A 53 -35.50 -12.43 8.74
CA ARG A 53 -35.43 -12.70 10.18
C ARG A 53 -35.61 -14.18 10.52
N LEU A 54 -36.45 -14.90 9.77
CA LEU A 54 -36.67 -16.34 9.95
C LEU A 54 -35.47 -17.18 9.47
N THR A 55 -34.67 -16.64 8.56
CA THR A 55 -33.42 -17.27 8.10
C THR A 55 -32.22 -16.78 8.91
N ALA A 56 -31.25 -17.65 9.19
CA ALA A 56 -29.99 -17.25 9.82
C ALA A 56 -29.31 -16.10 9.03
N PRO A 57 -28.55 -15.19 9.70
CA PRO A 57 -27.84 -14.13 9.00
C PRO A 57 -26.99 -14.74 7.88
N LYS A 58 -27.20 -14.29 6.64
CA LYS A 58 -26.41 -14.77 5.52
C LYS A 58 -24.95 -14.39 5.78
N GLU A 59 -24.07 -15.38 5.89
CA GLU A 59 -22.63 -15.13 5.96
C GLU A 59 -22.24 -14.22 4.80
N GLN A 60 -21.37 -13.25 5.07
CA GLN A 60 -20.86 -12.37 4.03
C GLN A 60 -20.23 -13.24 2.95
N THR A 61 -20.78 -13.16 1.73
CA THR A 61 -20.24 -13.90 0.59
C THR A 61 -18.79 -13.47 0.42
N LYS A 62 -17.86 -14.43 0.56
CA LYS A 62 -16.44 -14.15 0.31
C LYS A 62 -16.33 -13.64 -1.12
N GLY A 63 -15.72 -12.47 -1.27
CA GLY A 63 -15.49 -11.87 -2.59
C GLY A 63 -14.60 -12.75 -3.48
N CYS A 64 -14.33 -12.27 -4.69
CA CYS A 64 -13.45 -12.97 -5.62
C CYS A 64 -12.07 -13.25 -4.98
N ARG A 65 -11.54 -14.46 -5.22
CA ARG A 65 -10.22 -14.85 -4.72
C ARG A 65 -9.14 -13.94 -5.33
N LYS A 66 -8.16 -13.56 -4.51
CA LYS A 66 -7.03 -12.75 -5.00
C LYS A 66 -6.21 -13.58 -5.98
N LEU A 67 -5.85 -12.98 -7.13
CA LEU A 67 -4.95 -13.60 -8.11
C LEU A 67 -3.56 -13.85 -7.53
N LEU A 68 -3.11 -12.98 -6.62
CA LEU A 68 -1.82 -13.12 -5.96
C LEU A 68 -2.02 -13.33 -4.46
N THR A 69 -1.38 -14.38 -3.94
CA THR A 69 -1.38 -14.67 -2.51
C THR A 69 -0.33 -13.84 -1.77
N ASP A 70 -0.46 -13.72 -0.46
CA ASP A 70 0.55 -13.03 0.36
C ASP A 70 1.91 -13.77 0.33
N ALA A 71 1.89 -15.09 0.10
CA ALA A 71 3.11 -15.89 -0.08
C ALA A 71 3.85 -15.49 -1.36
N ASP A 72 3.13 -15.32 -2.46
CA ASP A 72 3.70 -14.85 -3.71
C ASP A 72 4.29 -13.44 -3.58
N ALA A 73 3.63 -12.55 -2.84
CA ALA A 73 4.14 -11.21 -2.56
C ALA A 73 5.44 -11.24 -1.73
N ARG A 74 5.57 -12.17 -0.78
CA ARG A 74 6.83 -12.38 -0.04
C ARG A 74 7.95 -12.92 -0.93
N LEU A 75 7.64 -13.87 -1.81
CA LEU A 75 8.59 -14.40 -2.78
C LEU A 75 9.08 -13.32 -3.76
N MET A 76 8.15 -12.46 -4.21
CA MET A 76 8.46 -11.29 -5.03
C MET A 76 9.48 -10.38 -4.33
N MET A 77 9.24 -10.03 -3.07
CA MET A 77 10.15 -9.20 -2.28
C MET A 77 11.52 -9.85 -2.05
N ALA A 78 11.55 -11.17 -1.78
CA ALA A 78 12.80 -11.90 -1.61
C ALA A 78 13.67 -11.84 -2.87
N GLU A 79 13.04 -11.99 -4.03
CA GLU A 79 13.71 -11.92 -5.33
C GLU A 79 14.19 -10.50 -5.67
N MET A 80 13.35 -9.48 -5.43
CA MET A 80 13.72 -8.08 -5.63
C MET A 80 14.88 -7.63 -4.72
N ARG A 81 15.07 -8.28 -3.56
CA ARG A 81 16.22 -8.03 -2.68
C ARG A 81 17.51 -8.58 -3.25
N GLN A 82 17.46 -9.69 -4.00
CA GLN A 82 18.62 -10.29 -4.67
C GLN A 82 18.93 -9.57 -5.99
N ASN A 83 17.91 -9.32 -6.81
CA ASN A 83 18.04 -8.73 -8.13
C ASN A 83 17.69 -7.22 -8.11
N LYS A 84 18.71 -6.37 -8.09
CA LYS A 84 18.59 -4.90 -7.83
C LYS A 84 17.76 -4.10 -8.84
N THR A 85 17.46 -4.64 -10.02
CA THR A 85 16.90 -3.90 -11.16
C THR A 85 15.53 -4.43 -11.64
N ILE A 86 14.96 -5.44 -10.99
CA ILE A 86 13.72 -6.07 -11.45
C ILE A 86 12.51 -5.35 -10.83
N THR A 87 11.54 -4.98 -11.68
CA THR A 87 10.25 -4.42 -11.23
C THR A 87 9.35 -5.53 -10.64
N PRO A 88 8.39 -5.20 -9.78
CA PRO A 88 7.45 -6.18 -9.21
C PRO A 88 6.78 -7.09 -10.25
N LYS A 89 6.43 -6.52 -11.42
CA LYS A 89 5.85 -7.29 -12.53
C LYS A 89 6.86 -8.29 -13.11
N ASN A 90 8.09 -7.84 -13.36
CA ASN A 90 9.09 -8.66 -14.04
C ASN A 90 9.52 -9.88 -13.18
N THR A 91 9.51 -9.77 -11.85
CA THR A 91 9.72 -10.94 -10.96
C THR A 91 8.64 -12.00 -11.08
N LEU A 92 7.39 -11.59 -11.39
CA LEU A 92 6.27 -12.53 -11.56
C LEU A 92 6.27 -13.18 -12.94
N VAL A 93 6.64 -12.41 -13.97
CA VAL A 93 6.82 -12.94 -15.34
C VAL A 93 7.89 -14.04 -15.35
N ALA A 94 9.00 -13.86 -14.62
CA ALA A 94 10.03 -14.89 -14.48
C ALA A 94 9.54 -16.21 -13.84
N LYS A 95 8.40 -16.17 -13.14
CA LYS A 95 7.75 -17.32 -12.50
C LYS A 95 6.49 -17.79 -13.25
N ASN A 96 6.37 -17.43 -14.53
CA ASN A 96 5.22 -17.73 -15.39
C ASN A 96 3.88 -17.20 -14.85
N LYS A 97 3.90 -16.16 -14.02
CA LYS A 97 2.70 -15.47 -13.52
C LYS A 97 2.53 -14.14 -14.23
N HIS A 98 1.63 -14.13 -15.22
CA HIS A 98 1.29 -12.92 -15.96
C HIS A 98 0.28 -12.08 -15.17
N VAL A 99 0.75 -11.02 -14.54
CA VAL A 99 -0.10 -10.08 -13.78
C VAL A 99 0.11 -8.64 -14.27
N SER A 100 -0.92 -7.81 -14.08
CA SER A 100 -0.76 -6.37 -14.27
C SER A 100 0.17 -5.79 -13.20
N GLU A 101 0.88 -4.72 -13.55
CA GLU A 101 1.78 -4.04 -12.62
C GLU A 101 1.03 -3.53 -11.38
N TRP A 102 -0.21 -3.03 -11.58
CA TRP A 102 -1.07 -2.58 -10.49
C TRP A 102 -1.41 -3.70 -9.51
N THR A 103 -1.64 -4.92 -9.99
CA THR A 103 -1.90 -6.09 -9.14
C THR A 103 -0.67 -6.48 -8.33
N ALA A 104 0.53 -6.45 -8.93
CA ALA A 104 1.77 -6.69 -8.21
C ALA A 104 2.02 -5.64 -7.11
N ARG A 105 1.83 -4.35 -7.42
CA ARG A 105 1.96 -3.26 -6.43
C ARG A 105 0.95 -3.38 -5.29
N ARG A 106 -0.33 -3.65 -5.60
CA ARG A 106 -1.37 -3.87 -4.57
C ARG A 106 -1.03 -5.04 -3.65
N ALA A 107 -0.49 -6.13 -4.20
CA ALA A 107 -0.08 -7.26 -3.38
C ALA A 107 1.05 -6.89 -2.41
N LEU A 108 2.03 -6.09 -2.84
CA LEU A 108 3.08 -5.55 -1.96
C LEU A 108 2.52 -4.61 -0.89
N HIS A 109 1.57 -3.75 -1.23
CA HIS A 109 0.90 -2.89 -0.25
C HIS A 109 0.10 -3.69 0.79
N ASN A 110 -0.59 -4.75 0.38
CA ASN A 110 -1.34 -5.62 1.29
C ASN A 110 -0.44 -6.29 2.34
N ILE A 111 0.80 -6.63 1.98
CA ILE A 111 1.79 -7.19 2.93
C ILE A 111 2.61 -6.10 3.65
N GLY A 112 2.20 -4.83 3.58
CA GLY A 112 2.75 -3.71 4.33
C GLY A 112 3.99 -3.03 3.71
N TYR A 113 4.32 -3.31 2.45
CA TYR A 113 5.41 -2.63 1.76
C TYR A 113 4.94 -1.35 1.08
N ILE A 114 5.80 -0.34 1.08
CA ILE A 114 5.61 0.93 0.40
C ILE A 114 6.75 1.20 -0.57
N SER A 115 6.45 1.88 -1.67
CA SER A 115 7.48 2.44 -2.54
C SER A 115 8.07 3.68 -1.88
N ALA A 116 9.40 3.69 -1.73
CA ALA A 116 10.14 4.79 -1.14
C ALA A 116 11.34 5.16 -2.02
N VAL A 117 11.71 6.45 -2.03
CA VAL A 117 12.91 6.91 -2.72
C VAL A 117 14.15 6.40 -2.00
N LYS A 118 15.10 5.82 -2.75
CA LYS A 118 16.40 5.40 -2.21
C LYS A 118 17.18 6.61 -1.73
N LYS A 119 17.83 6.49 -0.57
CA LYS A 119 18.73 7.52 -0.07
C LYS A 119 20.05 7.48 -0.82
N ASN A 120 20.57 8.62 -1.24
CA ASN A 120 21.90 8.71 -1.84
C ASN A 120 22.95 8.60 -0.74
N LYS A 121 23.92 7.69 -0.88
CA LYS A 121 25.10 7.62 -0.01
C LYS A 121 26.35 7.34 -0.83
N PRO A 122 27.51 7.89 -0.44
CA PRO A 122 28.77 7.59 -1.11
C PRO A 122 29.09 6.10 -1.05
N ALA A 123 29.56 5.55 -2.16
CA ALA A 123 30.09 4.20 -2.20
C ALA A 123 31.38 4.13 -1.37
N LEU A 124 31.30 3.51 -0.19
CA LEU A 124 32.47 3.32 0.69
C LEU A 124 33.01 1.90 0.54
N SER A 125 34.21 1.78 -0.04
CA SER A 125 34.98 0.53 0.01
C SER A 125 35.38 0.20 1.45
N LYS A 126 35.63 -1.08 1.75
CA LYS A 126 36.13 -1.49 3.08
C LYS A 126 37.42 -0.75 3.46
N LYS A 127 38.30 -0.50 2.48
CA LYS A 127 39.53 0.28 2.64
C LYS A 127 39.22 1.72 3.08
N ASN A 128 38.30 2.38 2.38
CA ASN A 128 37.93 3.77 2.68
C ASN A 128 37.25 3.90 4.04
N GLN A 129 36.45 2.91 4.46
CA GLN A 129 35.84 2.88 5.79
C GLN A 129 36.90 2.81 6.89
N LYS A 130 37.89 1.92 6.74
CA LYS A 130 39.01 1.80 7.68
C LYS A 130 39.84 3.08 7.74
N ALA A 131 40.19 3.65 6.58
CA ALA A 131 40.96 4.89 6.51
C ALA A 131 40.23 6.06 7.20
N ARG A 132 38.93 6.23 6.94
CA ARG A 132 38.10 7.25 7.60
C ARG A 132 38.02 7.05 9.11
N MET A 133 37.86 5.81 9.56
CA MET A 133 37.81 5.50 10.99
C MET A 133 39.16 5.77 11.66
N LYS A 134 40.27 5.40 11.02
CA LYS A 134 41.62 5.69 11.51
C LYS A 134 41.86 7.19 11.62
N PHE A 135 41.56 7.94 10.55
CA PHE A 135 41.65 9.39 10.53
C PHE A 135 40.85 10.03 11.68
N ALA A 136 39.58 9.65 11.84
CA ALA A 136 38.72 10.18 12.90
C ALA A 136 39.24 9.87 14.31
N ARG A 137 39.92 8.72 14.52
CA ARG A 137 40.52 8.37 15.82
C ARG A 137 41.78 9.19 16.09
N GLU A 138 42.66 9.31 15.10
CA GLU A 138 43.92 10.07 15.22
C GLU A 138 43.67 11.56 15.49
N HIS A 139 42.61 12.11 14.91
CA HIS A 139 42.29 13.54 14.97
C HIS A 139 41.19 13.84 15.99
N LYS A 140 40.80 12.88 16.85
CA LYS A 140 39.70 13.03 17.82
C LYS A 140 39.94 14.17 18.82
N ASN A 141 41.19 14.34 19.25
CA ASN A 141 41.59 15.30 20.28
C ASN A 141 42.26 16.56 19.69
N TRP A 142 42.15 16.78 18.39
CA TRP A 142 42.74 17.94 17.74
C TRP A 142 42.05 19.23 18.20
N THR A 143 42.85 20.25 18.44
CA THR A 143 42.38 21.59 18.80
C THR A 143 42.02 22.40 17.56
N ILE A 144 41.35 23.54 17.75
CA ILE A 144 40.99 24.45 16.65
C ILE A 144 42.25 24.90 15.89
N ASN A 145 43.35 25.18 16.60
CA ASN A 145 44.62 25.58 15.99
C ASN A 145 45.23 24.49 15.11
N ASP A 146 45.03 23.21 15.45
CA ASP A 146 45.49 22.09 14.62
C ASP A 146 44.67 22.02 13.32
N TRP A 147 43.35 22.19 13.40
CA TRP A 147 42.48 22.23 12.23
C TRP A 147 42.76 23.42 11.30
N GLN A 148 43.16 24.57 11.84
CA GLN A 148 43.53 25.75 11.05
C GLN A 148 44.74 25.51 10.14
N ARG A 149 45.59 24.53 10.46
CA ARG A 149 46.76 24.16 9.64
C ARG A 149 46.39 23.24 8.47
N VAL A 150 45.16 22.72 8.43
CA VAL A 150 44.71 21.80 7.37
C VAL A 150 44.08 22.57 6.22
N ILE A 151 44.64 22.41 5.03
CA ILE A 151 44.05 22.88 3.80
C ILE A 151 43.25 21.75 3.18
N TRP A 152 41.96 22.00 2.92
CA TRP A 152 41.07 21.06 2.27
C TRP A 152 40.91 21.41 0.80
N SER A 153 41.07 20.43 -0.07
CA SER A 153 40.63 20.49 -1.46
C SER A 153 39.60 19.39 -1.71
N ASP A 154 38.54 19.71 -2.45
CA ASP A 154 37.56 18.73 -2.94
C ASP A 154 37.17 19.12 -4.37
N GLU A 155 36.90 18.10 -5.17
CA GLU A 155 36.38 18.28 -6.51
C GLU A 155 34.85 18.12 -6.50
N SER A 156 34.17 19.04 -7.18
CA SER A 156 32.72 19.03 -7.32
C SER A 156 32.33 18.69 -8.76
N LYS A 157 31.46 17.69 -8.91
CA LYS A 157 30.88 17.31 -10.20
C LYS A 157 29.71 18.23 -10.54
N PHE A 158 29.79 18.93 -11.67
CA PHE A 158 28.67 19.68 -12.25
C PHE A 158 28.10 18.92 -13.46
N ASN A 159 26.82 18.54 -13.41
CA ASN A 159 26.17 17.82 -14.51
C ASN A 159 25.75 18.83 -15.60
N ARG A 160 26.31 18.71 -16.82
CA ARG A 160 25.93 19.56 -17.97
C ARG A 160 24.63 19.12 -18.64
N PHE A 161 24.34 17.82 -18.62
CA PHE A 161 23.12 17.24 -19.17
C PHE A 161 22.61 16.11 -18.27
N GLN A 162 21.28 16.05 -18.12
CA GLN A 162 20.52 15.05 -17.35
C GLN A 162 20.82 15.00 -15.83
N SER A 163 19.78 14.71 -15.06
CA SER A 163 19.92 14.44 -13.62
C SER A 163 20.22 12.96 -13.38
N ASP A 164 20.94 12.64 -12.30
CA ASP A 164 21.19 11.24 -11.93
C ASP A 164 19.90 10.44 -11.63
N GLY A 165 18.75 11.12 -11.53
CA GLY A 165 17.43 10.51 -11.39
C GLY A 165 17.14 9.93 -10.00
N LYS A 166 15.85 9.95 -9.62
CA LYS A 166 15.35 9.28 -8.42
C LYS A 166 15.22 7.78 -8.69
N GLN A 167 15.76 6.98 -7.77
CA GLN A 167 15.53 5.53 -7.77
C GLN A 167 14.61 5.16 -6.61
N TYR A 168 13.72 4.20 -6.84
CA TYR A 168 12.78 3.72 -5.84
C TYR A 168 13.16 2.33 -5.32
N CYS A 169 12.76 2.03 -4.10
CA CYS A 169 12.84 0.72 -3.48
C CYS A 169 11.55 0.43 -2.71
N TRP A 170 11.24 -0.86 -2.56
CA TRP A 170 10.15 -1.30 -1.69
C TRP A 170 10.69 -1.58 -0.29
N ARG A 171 10.09 -0.97 0.73
CA ARG A 171 10.45 -1.15 2.14
C ARG A 171 9.22 -1.10 3.04
N ARG A 172 9.32 -1.57 4.28
CA ARG A 172 8.26 -1.33 5.27
C ARG A 172 8.52 -0.02 6.03
N PRO A 173 7.46 0.67 6.51
CA PRO A 173 7.61 1.74 7.48
C PRO A 173 8.36 1.23 8.72
N GLY A 174 9.35 1.99 9.21
CA GLY A 174 10.15 1.59 10.37
C GLY A 174 11.36 0.68 10.07
N ASP A 175 11.51 0.15 8.85
CA ASP A 175 12.67 -0.68 8.52
C ASP A 175 13.99 0.11 8.62
N THR A 176 14.99 -0.49 9.28
CA THR A 176 16.38 0.00 9.28
C THR A 176 16.89 0.11 7.84
N ILE A 177 17.71 1.13 7.57
CA ILE A 177 18.25 1.37 6.23
C ILE A 177 19.20 0.22 5.84
N GLN A 178 18.74 -0.64 4.94
CA GLN A 178 19.53 -1.72 4.36
C GLN A 178 20.28 -1.24 3.10
N ARG A 179 21.27 -2.02 2.66
CA ARG A 179 22.08 -1.72 1.47
C ARG A 179 21.24 -1.47 0.20
N HIS A 180 20.13 -2.18 0.04
CA HIS A 180 19.25 -2.02 -1.14
C HIS A 180 18.30 -0.81 -1.05
N HIS A 181 18.14 -0.19 0.13
CA HIS A 181 17.43 1.08 0.33
C HIS A 181 18.27 2.31 -0.07
N VAL A 182 19.52 2.09 -0.46
CA VAL A 182 20.51 3.13 -0.72
C VAL A 182 20.95 3.07 -2.18
N LYS A 183 20.95 4.23 -2.83
CA LYS A 183 21.62 4.43 -4.12
C LYS A 183 23.06 4.83 -3.80
N GLN A 184 24.00 3.99 -4.22
CA GLN A 184 25.41 4.31 -4.07
C GLN A 184 25.79 5.39 -5.09
N THR A 185 26.37 6.48 -4.61
CA THR A 185 26.95 7.53 -5.46
C THR A 185 28.46 7.30 -5.50
N MET A 186 28.99 7.06 -6.69
CA MET A 186 30.43 7.06 -6.94
C MET A 186 30.84 8.53 -7.10
N LYS A 187 31.80 9.01 -6.31
CA LYS A 187 32.50 10.24 -6.70
C LYS A 187 33.39 9.86 -7.89
N HIS A 188 33.31 10.64 -8.97
CA HIS A 188 34.26 10.58 -10.06
C HIS A 188 35.21 11.75 -9.85
N GLY A 189 36.48 11.40 -9.73
CA GLY A 189 37.64 12.26 -9.55
C GLY A 189 38.84 11.42 -9.95
#